data_AF-A0AAN7R0F9-F1
#
_entry.id   AF-A0AAN7R0F9-F1
#
_cell.length_a   1.000
_cell.length_b   1.000
_cell.length_c   1.000
_cell.angle_alpha   90.00
_cell.angle_beta   90.00
_cell.angle_gamma   90.00
#
_symmetry.space_group_name_H-M   'P 1'
#
loop_
_entity.id
_entity.type
_entity.pdbx_description
1 polymer ?
#
loop_
_entity_poly.entity_id
_entity_poly.type
_entity_poly.pdbx_seq_one_letter_code
_entity_poly.pdbx_strand_id
1 'polypeptide(L)'
;MSGWDEGPVYYSDQAAVLGDGGGDNTNSAAATASRDSVRSLFKEFIRGFKPNNVFRYRESLLQNPRSLQIDMEDLDGFNSDLTAFIRSSPADYLPLFESAAEEVLVSLRSKVPGETGEMEEPDVLPVQILLTSKEDHVSMRYLGAQYISKLVKISGITISASRIKAKSIRLKLVCKNCKNVKEVPCRPGLGGAIIPRSCDHVPQPGEEPCPLDPWIVIPDESKYVDLQTLKLQENPEDVPTGELPRNILLSVDRSLVQSIVPGTRLTVMGIYSTFQPSTSQRGAVAIRQSYIRVVGIEETNEASSRGAGSFTSEEQAETHIKRRMGIGNHISERKLIDELTRRGMNESIVRRALIIMHQRDEIEYKREGRTIFRKA
;
A
#
# COMPACT_ATOMS: atom_id res chain seq x y z
N MET A 1 34.70 -5.33 -0.93
CA MET A 1 34.07 -6.16 -1.97
C MET A 1 32.60 -5.78 -2.12
N SER A 2 32.30 -4.55 -2.55
CA SER A 2 30.93 -4.03 -2.65
C SER A 2 30.86 -3.10 -3.86
N GLY A 3 30.30 -3.59 -4.97
CA GLY A 3 30.19 -2.80 -6.19
C GLY A 3 29.79 -3.57 -7.45
N TRP A 4 29.23 -4.78 -7.33
CA TRP A 4 28.87 -5.61 -8.49
C TRP A 4 27.35 -5.64 -8.78
N ASP A 5 26.51 -4.95 -8.00
CA ASP A 5 25.04 -5.03 -8.12
C ASP A 5 24.34 -3.72 -8.58
N GLU A 6 25.10 -2.65 -8.85
CA GLU A 6 24.52 -1.37 -9.33
C GLU A 6 24.71 -1.22 -10.84
N GLY A 7 24.11 -2.12 -11.61
CA GLY A 7 23.95 -1.94 -13.04
C GLY A 7 22.85 -0.91 -13.35
N PRO A 8 23.08 0.08 -14.23
CA PRO A 8 22.01 0.95 -14.71
C PRO A 8 20.96 0.16 -15.50
N VAL A 9 19.69 0.48 -15.28
CA VAL A 9 18.54 -0.13 -15.96
C VAL A 9 18.36 0.56 -17.32
N TYR A 10 18.89 -0.05 -18.38
CA TYR A 10 18.56 0.30 -19.76
C TYR A 10 17.58 -0.74 -20.32
N TYR A 11 16.45 -0.27 -20.84
CA TYR A 11 15.46 -1.11 -21.53
C TYR A 11 15.75 -1.12 -23.03
N SER A 12 15.66 -2.29 -23.65
CA SER A 12 15.50 -2.46 -25.10
C SER A 12 14.40 -3.48 -25.39
N ASP A 13 13.65 -3.17 -26.45
CA ASP A 13 12.37 -3.73 -26.90
C ASP A 13 12.22 -5.25 -26.90
N GLN A 14 11.04 -5.73 -26.48
CA GLN A 14 10.07 -6.46 -27.33
C GLN A 14 8.87 -6.99 -26.51
N ALA A 15 7.67 -6.82 -27.10
CA ALA A 15 6.38 -7.43 -26.74
C ALA A 15 5.59 -6.82 -25.56
N ALA A 16 4.91 -5.71 -25.84
CA ALA A 16 3.45 -5.72 -25.99
C ALA A 16 3.09 -4.62 -26.99
N VAL A 17 2.96 -5.02 -28.26
CA VAL A 17 2.23 -4.27 -29.27
C VAL A 17 0.79 -4.20 -28.76
N LEU A 18 0.44 -3.11 -28.08
CA LEU A 18 -0.92 -2.62 -28.19
C LEU A 18 -1.01 -2.10 -29.62
N GLY A 19 -1.73 -2.84 -30.45
CA GLY A 19 -1.92 -2.51 -31.85
C GLY A 19 -2.55 -1.14 -31.98
N ASP A 20 -1.74 -0.18 -32.40
CA ASP A 20 -2.21 0.99 -33.15
C ASP A 20 -2.11 0.63 -34.63
N GLY A 21 -3.04 -0.25 -35.04
CA GLY A 21 -3.25 -0.66 -36.42
C GLY A 21 -4.74 -0.48 -36.70
N GLY A 22 -5.07 0.50 -37.53
CA GLY A 22 -6.43 0.92 -37.82
C GLY A 22 -7.38 -0.25 -38.11
N GLY A 23 -8.46 -0.32 -37.34
CA GLY A 23 -9.51 -1.31 -37.50
C GLY A 23 -10.36 -1.45 -36.23
N ASP A 24 -11.62 -1.00 -36.33
CA ASP A 24 -12.73 -1.26 -35.41
C ASP A 24 -12.88 -0.39 -34.13
N ASN A 25 -13.37 0.85 -34.32
CA ASN A 25 -13.73 1.82 -33.29
C ASN A 25 -14.97 1.46 -32.43
N THR A 26 -15.51 0.24 -32.53
CA THR A 26 -16.75 -0.15 -31.85
C THR A 26 -16.53 -0.80 -30.47
N ASN A 27 -15.36 -1.40 -30.21
CA ASN A 27 -15.06 -2.09 -28.95
C ASN A 27 -14.43 -1.21 -27.85
N SER A 28 -13.82 -0.07 -28.21
CA SER A 28 -13.19 0.83 -27.22
C SER A 28 -14.23 1.56 -26.36
N ALA A 29 -15.38 1.94 -26.95
CA ALA A 29 -16.46 2.63 -26.25
C ALA A 29 -17.14 1.71 -25.20
N ALA A 30 -17.38 0.44 -25.53
CA ALA A 30 -18.00 -0.51 -24.61
C ALA A 30 -17.09 -0.88 -23.42
N ALA A 31 -15.79 -1.06 -23.67
CA ALA A 31 -14.79 -1.29 -22.63
C ALA A 31 -14.63 -0.05 -21.72
N THR A 32 -14.69 1.16 -22.28
CA THR A 32 -14.62 2.41 -21.51
C THR A 32 -15.87 2.60 -20.65
N ALA A 33 -17.06 2.33 -21.19
CA ALA A 33 -18.32 2.39 -20.44
C ALA A 33 -18.35 1.41 -19.25
N SER A 34 -17.76 0.22 -19.43
CA SER A 34 -17.59 -0.75 -18.33
C SER A 34 -16.65 -0.23 -17.25
N ARG A 35 -15.51 0.38 -17.61
CA ARG A 35 -14.55 0.97 -16.65
C ARG A 35 -15.16 2.12 -15.86
N ASP A 36 -15.94 2.97 -16.50
CA ASP A 36 -16.64 4.09 -15.83
C ASP A 36 -17.75 3.62 -14.89
N SER A 37 -18.46 2.55 -15.27
CA SER A 37 -19.45 1.91 -14.41
C SER A 37 -18.80 1.32 -13.16
N VAL A 38 -17.68 0.59 -13.33
CA VAL A 38 -16.91 0.03 -12.21
C VAL A 38 -16.33 1.13 -11.32
N ARG A 39 -15.79 2.21 -11.90
CA ARG A 39 -15.33 3.39 -11.13
C ARG A 39 -16.46 4.01 -10.30
N SER A 40 -17.67 4.09 -10.85
CA SER A 40 -18.83 4.64 -10.15
C SER A 40 -19.27 3.74 -8.99
N LEU A 41 -19.21 2.42 -9.16
CA LEU A 41 -19.46 1.45 -8.09
C LEU A 41 -18.43 1.57 -6.95
N PHE A 42 -17.14 1.79 -7.26
CA PHE A 42 -16.14 2.05 -6.21
C PHE A 42 -16.43 3.34 -5.43
N LYS A 43 -16.94 4.39 -6.09
CA LYS A 43 -17.36 5.62 -5.39
C LYS A 43 -18.54 5.35 -4.46
N GLU A 44 -19.52 4.57 -4.92
CA GLU A 44 -20.67 4.19 -4.11
C GLU A 44 -20.24 3.34 -2.92
N PHE A 45 -19.29 2.42 -3.09
CA PHE A 45 -18.71 1.66 -1.98
C PHE A 45 -18.08 2.57 -0.91
N ILE A 46 -17.17 3.48 -1.30
CA ILE A 46 -16.50 4.38 -0.33
C ILE A 46 -17.52 5.30 0.38
N ARG A 47 -18.57 5.73 -0.33
CA ARG A 47 -19.60 6.63 0.23
C ARG A 47 -20.65 5.92 1.07
N GLY A 48 -21.07 4.73 0.65
CA GLY A 48 -22.26 4.03 1.14
C GLY A 48 -21.97 2.90 2.10
N PHE A 49 -20.75 2.36 2.14
CA PHE A 49 -20.42 1.21 2.97
C PHE A 49 -20.42 1.57 4.47
N LYS A 50 -21.24 0.84 5.24
CA LYS A 50 -21.50 1.07 6.66
C LYS A 50 -21.51 -0.25 7.44
N PRO A 51 -20.36 -0.77 7.86
CA PRO A 51 -20.34 -1.84 8.84
C PRO A 51 -20.80 -1.24 10.17
N ASN A 52 -21.91 -1.72 10.73
CA ASN A 52 -22.48 -1.25 12.00
C ASN A 52 -22.90 0.23 12.02
N ASN A 53 -23.39 0.75 10.90
CA ASN A 53 -23.91 2.12 10.76
C ASN A 53 -22.86 3.25 10.93
N VAL A 54 -21.56 2.91 10.91
CA VAL A 54 -20.44 3.87 10.92
C VAL A 54 -19.77 3.88 9.55
N PHE A 55 -19.44 5.06 9.02
CA PHE A 55 -18.77 5.20 7.73
C PHE A 55 -17.23 5.08 7.87
N ARG A 56 -16.75 3.86 8.12
CA ARG A 56 -15.31 3.58 8.36
C ARG A 56 -14.39 4.19 7.29
N TYR A 57 -14.68 3.93 6.01
CA TYR A 57 -13.81 4.36 4.90
C TYR A 57 -13.85 5.88 4.67
N ARG A 58 -15.00 6.51 4.89
CA ARG A 58 -15.15 7.97 4.80
C ARG A 58 -14.35 8.69 5.88
N GLU A 59 -14.49 8.24 7.13
CA GLU A 59 -13.78 8.83 8.26
C GLU A 59 -12.27 8.58 8.15
N SER A 60 -11.86 7.37 7.74
CA SER A 60 -10.46 7.04 7.50
C SER A 60 -9.83 7.91 6.41
N LEU A 61 -10.55 8.15 5.31
CA LEU A 61 -10.10 9.01 4.21
C LEU A 61 -10.00 10.49 4.63
N LEU A 62 -10.85 10.96 5.55
CA LEU A 62 -10.76 12.30 6.13
C LEU A 62 -9.56 12.45 7.07
N GLN A 63 -9.28 11.43 7.89
CA GLN A 63 -8.15 11.41 8.82
C GLN A 63 -6.82 11.28 8.07
N ASN A 64 -6.74 10.36 7.11
CA ASN A 64 -5.54 10.05 6.33
C ASN A 64 -5.81 10.27 4.84
N PRO A 65 -5.55 11.48 4.30
CA PRO A 65 -5.84 11.77 2.89
C PRO A 65 -4.89 11.09 1.89
N ARG A 66 -3.82 10.42 2.35
CA ARG A 66 -2.77 9.85 1.49
C ARG A 66 -2.88 8.34 1.31
N SER A 67 -3.47 7.63 2.26
CA SER A 67 -3.65 6.18 2.20
C SER A 67 -5.00 5.77 2.76
N LEU A 68 -5.64 4.82 2.08
CA LEU A 68 -6.90 4.22 2.51
C LEU A 68 -6.74 2.71 2.59
N GLN A 69 -6.88 2.15 3.80
CA GLN A 69 -6.86 0.71 4.02
C GLN A 69 -8.27 0.15 3.84
N ILE A 70 -8.40 -0.89 3.02
CA ILE A 70 -9.66 -1.51 2.60
C ILE A 70 -9.58 -3.01 2.83
N ASP A 71 -10.61 -3.54 3.49
CA ASP A 71 -10.75 -4.97 3.73
C ASP A 71 -11.46 -5.63 2.54
N MET A 72 -10.91 -6.72 2.02
CA MET A 72 -11.46 -7.43 0.86
C MET A 72 -12.81 -8.08 1.16
N GLU A 73 -13.04 -8.47 2.41
CA GLU A 73 -14.30 -9.06 2.88
C GLU A 73 -15.44 -8.02 2.87
N ASP A 74 -15.10 -6.76 3.18
CA ASP A 74 -16.06 -5.65 3.12
C ASP A 74 -16.47 -5.36 1.67
N LEU A 75 -15.52 -5.45 0.73
CA LEU A 75 -15.81 -5.31 -0.69
C LEU A 75 -16.69 -6.46 -1.20
N ASP A 76 -16.39 -7.70 -0.79
CA ASP A 76 -17.20 -8.88 -1.14
C ASP A 76 -18.64 -8.78 -0.60
N GLY A 77 -18.81 -8.25 0.61
CA GLY A 77 -20.13 -8.01 1.20
C GLY A 77 -20.96 -6.92 0.49
N PHE A 78 -20.32 -5.99 -0.21
CA PHE A 78 -21.01 -5.00 -1.04
C PHE A 78 -21.29 -5.53 -2.45
N ASN A 79 -20.26 -6.05 -3.11
CA ASN A 79 -20.36 -6.61 -4.45
C ASN A 79 -19.23 -7.62 -4.72
N SER A 80 -19.60 -8.89 -4.88
CA SER A 80 -18.68 -10.00 -5.14
C SER A 80 -18.01 -9.93 -6.53
N ASP A 81 -18.65 -9.31 -7.53
CA ASP A 81 -18.07 -9.14 -8.86
C ASP A 81 -16.86 -8.19 -8.81
N LEU A 82 -16.93 -7.11 -8.02
CA LEU A 82 -15.79 -6.18 -7.84
C LEU A 82 -14.59 -6.92 -7.24
N THR A 83 -14.82 -7.76 -6.25
CA THR A 83 -13.79 -8.59 -5.62
C THR A 83 -13.17 -9.56 -6.63
N ALA A 84 -13.97 -10.20 -7.48
CA ALA A 84 -13.48 -11.09 -8.53
C ALA A 84 -12.64 -10.35 -9.59
N PHE A 85 -13.04 -9.14 -9.98
CA PHE A 85 -12.27 -8.28 -10.89
C PHE A 85 -10.92 -7.86 -10.30
N ILE A 86 -10.90 -7.42 -9.04
CA ILE A 86 -9.64 -7.08 -8.35
C ILE A 86 -8.72 -8.29 -8.19
N ARG A 87 -9.25 -9.48 -7.91
CA ARG A 87 -8.43 -10.70 -7.79
C ARG A 87 -7.83 -11.14 -9.14
N SER A 88 -8.59 -11.02 -10.23
CA SER A 88 -8.19 -11.48 -11.56
C SER A 88 -7.25 -10.51 -12.28
N SER A 89 -7.48 -9.20 -12.18
CA SER A 89 -6.70 -8.16 -12.88
C SER A 89 -6.51 -6.90 -12.01
N PRO A 90 -5.84 -7.02 -10.86
CA PRO A 90 -5.63 -5.91 -9.91
C PRO A 90 -4.90 -4.71 -10.54
N ALA A 91 -4.04 -4.93 -11.53
CA ALA A 91 -3.26 -3.86 -12.15
C ALA A 91 -4.14 -2.82 -12.89
N ASP A 92 -5.28 -3.24 -13.43
CA ASP A 92 -6.21 -2.38 -14.15
C ASP A 92 -7.25 -1.72 -13.25
N TYR A 93 -7.72 -2.44 -12.22
CA TYR A 93 -8.79 -1.97 -11.34
C TYR A 93 -8.28 -1.14 -10.16
N LEU A 94 -7.07 -1.38 -9.64
CA LEU A 94 -6.51 -0.56 -8.55
C LEU A 94 -6.36 0.92 -8.92
N PRO A 95 -5.85 1.32 -10.11
CA PRO A 95 -5.81 2.72 -10.50
C PRO A 95 -7.21 3.35 -10.60
N LEU A 96 -8.21 2.61 -11.09
CA LEU A 96 -9.60 3.09 -11.13
C LEU A 96 -10.14 3.34 -9.72
N PHE A 97 -9.77 2.48 -8.78
CA PHE A 97 -10.15 2.62 -7.38
C PHE A 97 -9.45 3.82 -6.73
N GLU A 98 -8.15 4.03 -6.99
CA GLU A 98 -7.40 5.20 -6.52
C GLU A 98 -8.04 6.51 -7.03
N SER A 99 -8.38 6.58 -8.32
CA SER A 99 -9.09 7.73 -8.90
C SER A 99 -10.50 7.92 -8.30
N ALA A 100 -11.22 6.84 -8.01
CA ALA A 100 -12.51 6.94 -7.33
C ALA A 100 -12.36 7.50 -5.91
N ALA A 101 -11.33 7.09 -5.17
CA ALA A 101 -11.05 7.59 -3.81
C ALA A 101 -10.64 9.07 -3.82
N GLU A 102 -9.85 9.49 -4.81
CA GLU A 102 -9.47 10.88 -5.03
C GLU A 102 -10.70 11.76 -5.27
N GLU A 103 -11.59 11.38 -6.17
CA GLU A 103 -12.83 12.12 -6.44
C GLU A 103 -13.75 12.18 -5.20
N VAL A 104 -13.83 11.10 -4.42
CA VAL A 104 -14.59 11.09 -3.17
C VAL A 104 -13.95 12.04 -2.15
N LEU A 105 -12.62 12.03 -2.00
CA LEU A 105 -11.90 12.93 -1.10
C LEU A 105 -12.16 14.40 -1.45
N VAL A 106 -12.09 14.76 -2.74
CA VAL A 106 -12.42 16.11 -3.23
C VAL A 106 -13.86 16.47 -2.88
N SER A 107 -14.81 15.57 -3.09
CA SER A 107 -16.22 15.82 -2.75
C SER A 107 -16.46 15.98 -1.25
N LEU A 108 -15.71 15.27 -0.41
CA LEU A 108 -15.81 15.34 1.05
C LEU A 108 -15.15 16.59 1.61
N ARG A 109 -14.07 17.06 0.99
CA ARG A 109 -13.32 18.28 1.37
C ARG A 109 -13.92 19.57 0.80
N SER A 110 -15.19 19.56 0.43
CA SER A 110 -15.93 20.74 -0.06
C SER A 110 -15.58 22.02 0.73
N LYS A 111 -14.83 22.92 0.09
CA LYS A 111 -14.57 24.33 0.45
C LYS A 111 -14.06 24.57 1.87
N VAL A 112 -12.75 24.42 2.07
CA VAL A 112 -12.08 25.23 3.11
C VAL A 112 -12.16 26.68 2.63
N PRO A 113 -12.69 27.63 3.41
CA PRO A 113 -12.53 29.04 3.08
C PRO A 113 -11.03 29.34 3.15
N GLY A 114 -10.40 29.64 2.01
CA GLY A 114 -9.08 30.26 2.04
C GLY A 114 -9.15 31.54 2.89
N GLU A 115 -8.03 31.92 3.52
CA GLU A 115 -7.95 33.14 4.35
C GLU A 115 -8.37 34.42 3.59
N THR A 116 -8.46 34.37 2.27
CA THR A 116 -8.82 35.46 1.35
C THR A 116 -10.20 35.33 0.70
N GLY A 117 -10.99 34.28 0.99
CA GLY A 117 -12.33 34.10 0.42
C GLY A 117 -12.38 33.59 -1.03
N GLU A 118 -11.23 33.23 -1.62
CA GLU A 118 -11.17 32.52 -2.90
C GLU A 118 -11.30 31.01 -2.69
N MET A 119 -12.13 30.36 -3.51
CA MET A 119 -12.31 28.90 -3.50
C MET A 119 -11.11 28.26 -4.21
N GLU A 120 -10.03 27.97 -3.49
CA GLU A 120 -8.94 27.18 -4.04
C GLU A 120 -9.34 25.70 -4.14
N GLU A 121 -9.15 25.11 -5.31
CA GLU A 121 -9.25 23.65 -5.47
C GLU A 121 -8.16 23.01 -4.62
N PRO A 122 -8.50 22.14 -3.64
CA PRO A 122 -7.48 21.55 -2.77
C PRO A 122 -6.51 20.74 -3.63
N ASP A 123 -5.21 20.89 -3.36
CA ASP A 123 -4.15 20.10 -3.98
C ASP A 123 -4.56 18.62 -3.96
N VAL A 124 -4.84 18.08 -5.16
CA VAL A 124 -5.22 16.69 -5.37
C VAL A 124 -4.00 15.82 -5.13
N LEU A 125 -3.87 15.38 -3.88
CA LEU A 125 -2.88 14.40 -3.47
C LEU A 125 -3.36 13.01 -3.93
N PRO A 126 -2.54 12.25 -4.67
CA PRO A 126 -2.93 10.92 -5.11
C PRO A 126 -3.10 10.00 -3.89
N VAL A 127 -4.31 9.46 -3.74
CA VAL A 127 -4.64 8.52 -2.66
C VAL A 127 -4.10 7.14 -3.04
N GLN A 128 -3.34 6.51 -2.15
CA GLN A 128 -2.93 5.12 -2.30
C GLN A 128 -3.92 4.19 -1.60
N ILE A 129 -4.41 3.18 -2.32
CA ILE A 129 -5.25 2.15 -1.73
C ILE A 129 -4.39 1.00 -1.23
N LEU A 130 -4.63 0.61 0.02
CA LEU A 130 -3.99 -0.53 0.66
C LEU A 130 -5.05 -1.60 0.89
N LEU A 131 -4.80 -2.81 0.39
CA LEU A 131 -5.74 -3.91 0.52
C LEU A 131 -5.33 -4.84 1.65
N THR A 132 -6.31 -5.25 2.45
CA THR A 132 -6.19 -6.19 3.56
C THR A 132 -7.17 -7.34 3.35
N SER A 133 -6.80 -8.54 3.78
CA SER A 133 -7.71 -9.69 3.75
C SER A 133 -7.39 -10.62 4.90
N LYS A 134 -8.40 -11.33 5.40
CA LYS A 134 -8.31 -12.40 6.40
C LYS A 134 -8.17 -13.79 5.80
N GLU A 135 -8.10 -13.90 4.47
CA GLU A 135 -7.88 -15.17 3.76
C GLU A 135 -6.57 -15.86 4.18
N ASP A 136 -6.50 -17.17 4.03
CA ASP A 136 -5.26 -17.91 4.25
C ASP A 136 -4.19 -17.51 3.23
N HIS A 137 -2.95 -17.49 3.67
CA HIS A 137 -1.82 -17.17 2.79
C HIS A 137 -1.42 -18.40 1.97
N VAL A 138 -0.95 -18.15 0.75
CA VAL A 138 -0.40 -19.17 -0.13
C VAL A 138 1.08 -19.35 0.19
N SER A 139 1.56 -20.59 0.30
CA SER A 139 2.99 -20.86 0.46
C SER A 139 3.77 -20.40 -0.78
N MET A 140 4.93 -19.77 -0.56
CA MET A 140 5.79 -19.25 -1.63
C MET A 140 6.22 -20.33 -2.63
N ARG A 141 6.19 -21.60 -2.23
CA ARG A 141 6.56 -22.75 -3.08
C ARG A 141 5.52 -23.09 -4.14
N TYR A 142 4.25 -22.75 -3.90
CA TYR A 142 3.16 -22.95 -4.86
C TYR A 142 2.98 -21.77 -5.82
N LEU A 143 3.73 -20.68 -5.64
CA LEU A 143 3.73 -19.56 -6.57
C LEU A 143 4.37 -19.97 -7.90
N GLY A 144 3.54 -20.07 -8.93
CA GLY A 144 3.94 -20.38 -10.30
C GLY A 144 3.25 -19.47 -11.32
N ALA A 145 3.35 -19.86 -12.60
CA ALA A 145 2.84 -19.06 -13.72
C ALA A 145 1.33 -18.78 -13.67
N GLN A 146 0.55 -19.66 -13.04
CA GLN A 146 -0.91 -19.52 -12.88
C GLN A 146 -1.35 -18.31 -12.05
N TYR A 147 -0.45 -17.77 -11.23
CA TYR A 147 -0.67 -16.60 -10.39
C TYR A 147 -0.14 -15.30 -11.00
N ILE A 148 0.47 -15.34 -12.20
CA ILE A 148 0.97 -14.14 -12.87
C ILE A 148 -0.17 -13.16 -13.13
N SER A 149 0.08 -11.89 -12.80
CA SER A 149 -0.84 -10.77 -12.89
C SER A 149 -2.08 -10.88 -11.99
N LYS A 150 -2.10 -11.81 -11.03
CA LYS A 150 -3.19 -11.97 -10.06
C LYS A 150 -2.78 -11.48 -8.68
N LEU A 151 -3.78 -11.21 -7.86
CA LEU A 151 -3.61 -10.88 -6.45
C LEU A 151 -3.29 -12.16 -5.66
N VAL A 152 -2.23 -12.12 -4.86
CA VAL A 152 -1.82 -13.21 -3.97
C VAL A 152 -1.53 -12.67 -2.57
N LYS A 153 -1.79 -13.52 -1.57
CA LYS A 153 -1.44 -13.27 -0.18
C LYS A 153 -0.36 -14.27 0.24
N ILE A 154 0.76 -13.78 0.75
CA ILE A 154 1.88 -14.62 1.22
C ILE A 154 2.34 -14.19 2.61
N SER A 155 2.87 -15.13 3.38
CA SER A 155 3.51 -14.85 4.68
C SER A 155 5.01 -15.14 4.60
N GLY A 156 5.82 -14.37 5.32
CA GLY A 156 7.27 -14.55 5.34
C GLY A 156 7.99 -13.60 6.30
N ILE A 157 9.32 -13.75 6.38
CA ILE A 157 10.20 -12.88 7.15
C ILE A 157 10.97 -11.97 6.20
N THR A 158 10.98 -10.66 6.46
CA THR A 158 11.79 -9.73 5.65
C THR A 158 13.26 -9.85 6.02
N ILE A 159 14.12 -10.22 5.07
CA ILE A 159 15.57 -10.40 5.34
C ILE A 159 16.40 -9.15 5.07
N SER A 160 15.99 -8.33 4.11
CA SER A 160 16.74 -7.14 3.72
C SER A 160 15.83 -6.12 3.04
N ALA A 161 16.15 -4.85 3.23
CA ALA A 161 15.53 -3.73 2.54
C ALA A 161 16.59 -2.98 1.73
N SER A 162 16.30 -2.65 0.46
CA SER A 162 17.17 -1.79 -0.33
C SER A 162 17.11 -0.34 0.16
N ARG A 163 18.07 0.47 -0.28
CA ARG A 163 17.94 1.94 -0.23
C ARG A 163 16.70 2.37 -1.04
N ILE A 164 16.11 3.49 -0.64
CA ILE A 164 15.00 4.11 -1.37
C ILE A 164 15.52 4.60 -2.71
N LYS A 165 14.71 4.40 -3.76
CA LYS A 165 14.96 4.89 -5.11
C LYS A 165 13.77 5.74 -5.56
N ALA A 166 14.03 6.81 -6.29
CA ALA A 166 12.98 7.58 -6.93
C ALA A 166 12.57 6.90 -8.24
N LYS A 167 11.29 6.53 -8.36
CA LYS A 167 10.71 5.97 -9.59
C LYS A 167 9.76 7.00 -10.21
N SER A 168 9.88 7.23 -11.52
CA SER A 168 8.92 8.08 -12.23
C SER A 168 7.57 7.38 -12.43
N ILE A 169 6.47 8.11 -12.22
CA ILE A 169 5.10 7.71 -12.60
C ILE A 169 4.75 8.24 -13.98
N ARG A 170 5.12 9.50 -14.25
CA ARG A 170 4.91 10.16 -15.54
C ARG A 170 6.22 10.84 -15.94
N LEU A 171 6.70 10.52 -17.14
CA LEU A 171 7.83 11.19 -17.75
C LEU A 171 7.33 12.28 -18.67
N LYS A 172 7.88 13.48 -18.52
CA LYS A 172 7.70 14.55 -19.50
C LYS A 172 8.88 14.51 -20.47
N LEU A 173 8.56 14.31 -21.73
CA LEU A 173 9.51 14.21 -22.83
C LEU A 173 9.43 15.48 -23.66
N VAL A 174 10.59 15.95 -24.12
CA VAL A 174 10.68 17.06 -25.08
C VAL A 174 11.50 16.63 -26.28
N CYS A 175 10.93 16.87 -27.46
CA CYS A 175 11.61 16.61 -28.72
C CYS A 175 12.76 17.63 -28.92
N LYS A 176 13.95 17.15 -29.30
CA LYS A 176 15.11 18.00 -29.58
C LYS A 176 14.89 18.99 -30.72
N ASN A 177 14.16 18.60 -31.76
CA ASN A 177 14.02 19.39 -32.99
C ASN A 177 12.84 20.37 -32.89
N CYS A 178 11.62 19.84 -32.77
CA CYS A 178 10.39 20.65 -32.78
C CYS A 178 9.97 21.19 -31.39
N LYS A 179 10.71 20.84 -30.32
CA LYS A 179 10.37 21.19 -28.92
C LYS A 179 8.98 20.74 -28.45
N ASN A 180 8.32 19.85 -29.20
CA ASN A 180 7.05 19.29 -28.79
C ASN A 180 7.20 18.53 -27.47
N VAL A 181 6.24 18.72 -26.58
CA VAL A 181 6.21 18.12 -25.24
C VAL A 181 5.24 16.94 -25.26
N LYS A 182 5.66 15.80 -24.74
CA LYS A 182 4.81 14.60 -24.61
C LYS A 182 4.94 14.01 -23.22
N GLU A 183 3.82 13.75 -22.56
CA GLU A 183 3.80 13.01 -21.30
C GLU A 183 3.56 11.52 -21.56
N VAL A 184 4.40 10.67 -20.97
CA VAL A 184 4.29 9.21 -21.09
C VAL A 184 4.17 8.59 -19.69
N PRO A 185 3.12 7.78 -19.43
CA PRO A 185 3.00 7.06 -18.17
C PRO A 185 4.00 5.90 -18.08
N CYS A 186 4.63 5.76 -16.92
CA CYS A 186 5.46 4.60 -16.59
C CYS A 186 4.60 3.42 -16.16
N ARG A 187 5.01 2.19 -16.53
CA ARG A 187 4.34 0.99 -16.03
C ARG A 187 4.56 0.85 -14.51
N PRO A 188 3.55 0.41 -13.73
CA PRO A 188 3.69 0.22 -12.29
C PRO A 188 4.71 -0.88 -11.91
N GLY A 189 5.18 -0.88 -10.64
CA GLY A 189 6.11 -1.90 -10.12
C GLY A 189 7.58 -1.71 -10.56
N LEU A 190 8.21 -2.72 -11.15
CA LEU A 190 9.59 -2.62 -11.67
C LEU A 190 9.65 -2.35 -13.18
N GLY A 191 8.50 -2.02 -13.80
CA GLY A 191 8.42 -1.63 -15.21
C GLY A 191 8.87 -0.18 -15.46
N GLY A 192 9.52 0.04 -16.60
CA GLY A 192 9.88 1.37 -17.10
C GLY A 192 8.78 2.05 -17.93
N ALA A 193 9.13 3.18 -18.55
CA ALA A 193 8.33 3.81 -19.60
C ALA A 193 8.79 3.35 -20.98
N ILE A 194 7.85 3.25 -21.92
CA ILE A 194 8.15 3.02 -23.35
C ILE A 194 8.17 4.38 -24.03
N ILE A 195 9.36 4.83 -24.40
CA ILE A 195 9.52 6.10 -25.11
C ILE A 195 9.22 5.85 -26.60
N PRO A 196 8.26 6.58 -27.20
CA PRO A 196 7.98 6.45 -28.63
C PRO A 196 9.21 6.79 -29.47
N ARG A 197 9.44 6.06 -30.57
CA ARG A 197 10.60 6.26 -31.43
C ARG A 197 10.45 7.42 -32.41
N SER A 198 9.21 7.83 -32.70
CA SER A 198 8.90 8.96 -33.57
C SER A 198 8.29 10.11 -32.76
N CYS A 199 8.45 11.33 -33.29
CA CYS A 199 7.73 12.49 -32.77
C CYS A 199 6.35 12.57 -33.43
N ASP A 200 5.32 12.95 -32.66
CA ASP A 200 3.95 13.14 -33.18
C ASP A 200 3.77 14.49 -33.91
N HIS A 201 4.83 15.31 -33.97
CA HIS A 201 4.77 16.63 -34.59
C HIS A 201 4.68 16.50 -36.12
N VAL A 202 3.64 17.08 -36.70
CA VAL A 202 3.48 17.19 -38.15
C VAL A 202 4.37 18.34 -38.64
N PRO A 203 5.40 18.08 -39.49
CA PRO A 203 6.32 19.12 -39.93
C PRO A 203 5.59 20.18 -40.77
N GLN A 204 5.86 21.45 -40.49
CA GLN A 204 5.35 22.55 -41.32
C GLN A 204 6.21 22.74 -42.59
N PRO A 205 5.68 23.36 -43.67
CA PRO A 205 6.44 23.59 -44.89
C PRO A 205 7.70 24.42 -44.61
N GLY A 206 8.89 23.82 -44.79
CA GLY A 206 10.19 24.44 -44.51
C GLY A 206 10.87 23.95 -43.23
N GLU A 207 10.21 23.10 -42.44
CA GLU A 207 10.80 22.45 -41.26
C GLU A 207 11.29 21.04 -41.58
N GLU A 208 12.51 20.69 -41.15
CA GLU A 208 13.02 19.33 -41.30
C GLU A 208 12.25 18.36 -40.39
N PRO A 209 11.87 17.17 -40.90
CA PRO A 209 11.18 16.17 -40.09
C PRO A 209 12.05 15.75 -38.90
N CYS A 210 11.40 15.46 -37.77
CA CYS A 210 12.11 15.04 -36.57
C CYS A 210 12.85 13.70 -36.82
N PRO A 211 14.12 13.57 -36.38
CA PRO A 211 14.86 12.33 -36.51
C PRO A 211 14.26 11.23 -35.63
N LEU A 212 14.68 9.99 -35.88
CA LEU A 212 14.30 8.84 -35.06
C LEU A 212 14.91 8.95 -33.64
N ASP A 213 14.15 8.57 -32.63
CA ASP A 213 14.47 8.69 -31.20
C ASP A 213 14.84 10.14 -30.75
N PRO A 214 14.01 11.17 -31.05
CA PRO A 214 14.37 12.57 -30.82
C PRO A 214 14.08 13.07 -29.39
N TRP A 215 13.53 12.21 -28.52
CA TRP A 215 13.02 12.58 -27.21
C TRP A 215 14.11 12.70 -26.15
N ILE A 216 14.08 13.78 -25.38
CA ILE A 216 14.82 13.95 -24.13
C ILE A 216 13.83 13.87 -22.98
N VAL A 217 14.16 13.13 -21.92
CA VAL A 217 13.41 13.16 -20.65
C VAL A 217 13.79 14.42 -19.90
N ILE A 218 12.80 15.24 -19.50
CA ILE A 218 13.00 16.36 -18.58
C ILE A 218 12.77 15.85 -17.16
N PRO A 219 13.83 15.68 -16.34
CA PRO A 219 13.66 15.18 -14.98
C PRO A 219 12.89 16.17 -14.11
N ASP A 220 13.15 17.47 -14.25
CA ASP A 220 12.61 18.51 -13.37
C ASP A 220 11.08 18.62 -13.41
N GLU A 221 10.46 18.29 -14.54
CA GLU A 221 9.01 18.34 -14.72
C GLU A 221 8.35 16.95 -14.67
N SER A 222 9.14 15.90 -14.45
CA SER A 222 8.63 14.53 -14.33
C SER A 222 8.11 14.26 -12.92
N LYS A 223 7.08 13.41 -12.80
CA LYS A 223 6.50 13.06 -11.49
C LYS A 223 7.16 11.80 -10.96
N TYR A 224 7.67 11.85 -9.72
CA TYR A 224 8.35 10.75 -9.05
C TYR A 224 7.62 10.28 -7.80
N VAL A 225 7.83 9.02 -7.45
CA VAL A 225 7.45 8.42 -6.18
C VAL A 225 8.57 7.54 -5.64
N ASP A 226 8.58 7.39 -4.32
CA ASP A 226 9.52 6.51 -3.65
C ASP A 226 9.19 5.05 -3.94
N LEU A 227 10.24 4.30 -4.25
CA LEU A 227 10.24 2.87 -4.49
C LEU A 227 11.30 2.24 -3.59
N GLN A 228 10.94 1.15 -2.93
CA GLN A 228 11.85 0.32 -2.15
C GLN A 228 11.68 -1.14 -2.53
N THR A 229 12.79 -1.88 -2.62
CA THR A 229 12.76 -3.33 -2.85
C THR A 229 13.06 -4.04 -1.55
N LEU A 230 12.16 -4.93 -1.13
CA LEU A 230 12.37 -5.81 0.03
C LEU A 230 12.64 -7.23 -0.45
N LYS A 231 13.40 -7.99 0.33
CA LYS A 231 13.53 -9.44 0.15
C LYS A 231 12.75 -10.12 1.26
N LEU A 232 11.80 -10.96 0.89
CA LEU A 232 10.99 -11.76 1.79
C LEU A 232 11.42 -13.22 1.69
N GLN A 233 11.67 -13.87 2.82
CA GLN A 233 12.01 -15.27 2.95
C GLN A 233 10.81 -16.06 3.49
N GLU A 234 10.63 -17.30 3.05
CA GLU A 234 9.61 -18.18 3.62
C GLU A 234 9.83 -18.43 5.11
N ASN A 235 8.74 -18.68 5.85
CA ASN A 235 8.82 -18.96 7.27
C ASN A 235 9.58 -20.28 7.48
N PRO A 236 10.43 -20.38 8.53
CA PRO A 236 11.20 -21.60 8.78
C PRO A 236 10.33 -22.83 9.01
N GLU A 237 9.09 -22.63 9.45
CA GLU A 237 8.08 -23.67 9.69
C GLU A 237 7.52 -24.27 8.38
N ASP A 238 7.52 -23.48 7.30
CA ASP A 238 7.03 -23.90 5.98
C ASP A 238 8.12 -24.56 5.12
N VAL A 239 9.37 -24.59 5.61
CA VAL A 239 10.51 -25.17 4.88
C VAL A 239 10.53 -26.69 5.07
N PRO A 240 10.43 -27.48 3.99
CA PRO A 240 10.53 -28.93 4.09
C PRO A 240 11.94 -29.35 4.52
N THR A 241 12.01 -30.41 5.34
CA THR A 241 13.28 -30.89 5.89
C THR A 241 14.26 -31.27 4.79
N GLY A 242 15.47 -30.71 4.84
CA GLY A 242 16.55 -31.01 3.89
C GLY A 242 16.65 -30.05 2.70
N GLU A 243 15.73 -29.08 2.56
CA GLU A 243 15.83 -28.04 1.54
C GLU A 243 16.28 -26.68 2.11
N LEU A 244 16.82 -25.83 1.24
CA LEU A 244 17.14 -24.44 1.58
C LEU A 244 15.91 -23.54 1.45
N PRO A 245 15.77 -22.54 2.33
CA PRO A 245 14.65 -21.61 2.28
C PRO A 245 14.68 -20.73 1.03
N ARG A 246 13.53 -20.57 0.36
CA ARG A 246 13.37 -19.70 -0.81
C ARG A 246 13.09 -18.25 -0.38
N ASN A 247 13.48 -17.32 -1.25
CA ASN A 247 13.17 -15.90 -1.09
C ASN A 247 12.53 -15.32 -2.36
N ILE A 248 11.79 -14.24 -2.19
CA ILE A 248 11.13 -13.50 -3.26
C ILE A 248 11.37 -12.00 -3.10
N LEU A 249 11.41 -11.30 -4.22
CA LEU A 249 11.54 -9.84 -4.27
C LEU A 249 10.18 -9.19 -4.14
N LEU A 250 10.07 -8.20 -3.26
CA LEU A 250 8.89 -7.34 -3.10
C LEU A 250 9.22 -5.93 -3.59
N SER A 251 8.29 -5.33 -4.33
CA SER A 251 8.33 -3.93 -4.76
C SER A 251 7.32 -3.15 -3.94
N VAL A 252 7.81 -2.18 -3.18
CA VAL A 252 7.01 -1.36 -2.26
C VAL A 252 7.04 0.09 -2.72
N ASP A 253 5.86 0.69 -2.89
CA ASP A 253 5.68 2.02 -3.47
C ASP A 253 5.07 2.99 -2.44
N ARG A 254 5.43 4.29 -2.53
CA ARG A 254 4.76 5.41 -1.84
C ARG A 254 4.75 5.26 -0.29
N SER A 255 3.57 5.20 0.35
CA SER A 255 3.41 5.25 1.81
C SER A 255 3.96 4.05 2.56
N LEU A 256 4.17 2.93 1.85
CA LEU A 256 4.70 1.70 2.43
C LEU A 256 6.23 1.70 2.52
N VAL A 257 6.91 2.65 1.88
CA VAL A 257 8.37 2.77 1.94
C VAL A 257 8.81 3.07 3.37
N GLN A 258 9.90 2.45 3.83
CA GLN A 258 10.43 2.55 5.20
C GLN A 258 9.46 2.12 6.33
N SER A 259 8.30 1.54 6.01
CA SER A 259 7.37 1.04 7.03
C SER A 259 7.92 -0.20 7.76
N ILE A 260 8.70 -1.02 7.07
CA ILE A 260 9.16 -2.32 7.55
C ILE A 260 10.65 -2.32 7.85
N VAL A 261 11.02 -2.86 9.01
CA VAL A 261 12.41 -3.13 9.39
C VAL A 261 12.75 -4.61 9.14
N PRO A 262 13.91 -4.93 8.54
CA PRO A 262 14.35 -6.33 8.38
C PRO A 262 14.27 -7.13 9.69
N GLY A 263 13.87 -8.39 9.60
CA GLY A 263 13.61 -9.30 10.71
C GLY A 263 12.14 -9.40 11.14
N THR A 264 11.23 -8.57 10.61
CA THR A 264 9.79 -8.74 10.91
C THR A 264 9.19 -9.90 10.14
N ARG A 265 8.31 -10.65 10.80
CA ARG A 265 7.32 -11.53 10.15
C ARG A 265 6.16 -10.67 9.62
N LEU A 266 5.81 -10.86 8.36
CA LEU A 266 4.80 -10.08 7.67
C LEU A 266 3.90 -10.98 6.85
N THR A 267 2.67 -10.52 6.68
CA THR A 267 1.77 -11.01 5.65
C THR A 267 1.62 -9.92 4.60
N VAL A 268 1.90 -10.28 3.35
CA VAL A 268 1.96 -9.35 2.22
C VAL A 268 0.90 -9.74 1.23
N MET A 269 0.05 -8.78 0.87
CA MET A 269 -0.86 -8.90 -0.24
C MET A 269 -0.34 -8.11 -1.44
N GLY A 270 -0.24 -8.75 -2.59
CA GLY A 270 0.38 -8.14 -3.74
C GLY A 270 0.11 -8.84 -5.06
N ILE A 271 0.52 -8.18 -6.13
CA ILE A 271 0.37 -8.67 -7.49
C ILE A 271 1.63 -9.44 -7.85
N TYR A 272 1.50 -10.73 -8.14
CA TYR A 272 2.62 -11.53 -8.61
C TYR A 272 2.91 -11.18 -10.07
N SER A 273 4.07 -10.58 -10.33
CA SER A 273 4.45 -10.06 -11.64
C SER A 273 5.85 -10.52 -12.01
N THR A 274 6.25 -10.24 -13.25
CA THR A 274 7.58 -10.56 -13.76
C THR A 274 8.25 -9.32 -14.31
N PHE A 275 9.57 -9.24 -14.16
CA PHE A 275 10.39 -8.21 -14.76
C PHE A 275 11.61 -8.84 -15.43
N GLN A 276 12.21 -8.10 -16.36
CA GLN A 276 13.42 -8.52 -17.05
C GLN A 276 14.60 -7.75 -16.47
N PRO A 277 15.53 -8.41 -15.75
CA PRO A 277 16.77 -7.77 -15.34
C PRO A 277 17.66 -7.50 -16.56
N SER A 278 18.39 -6.38 -16.53
CA SER A 278 19.21 -5.86 -17.65
C SER A 278 20.35 -6.80 -18.07
N THR A 279 20.73 -7.76 -17.23
CA THR A 279 21.87 -8.67 -17.43
C THR A 279 21.56 -9.95 -18.19
N SER A 280 20.32 -10.20 -18.61
CA SER A 280 20.02 -11.39 -19.41
C SER A 280 20.46 -11.21 -20.87
N GLN A 281 21.46 -12.03 -21.23
CA GLN A 281 22.06 -12.21 -22.56
C GLN A 281 21.03 -12.19 -23.70
N ARG A 282 21.47 -11.68 -24.86
CA ARG A 282 20.75 -11.67 -26.15
C ARG A 282 20.53 -13.09 -26.68
N GLY A 283 19.72 -13.88 -26.00
CA GLY A 283 19.26 -15.20 -26.41
C GLY A 283 17.73 -15.26 -26.40
N ALA A 284 17.15 -15.98 -27.35
CA ALA A 284 15.71 -16.10 -27.58
C ALA A 284 14.88 -16.75 -26.45
N VAL A 285 15.47 -16.99 -25.27
CA VAL A 285 14.76 -17.58 -24.13
C VAL A 285 14.25 -16.45 -23.25
N ALA A 286 12.92 -16.23 -23.27
CA ALA A 286 12.23 -15.20 -22.51
C ALA A 286 12.12 -15.54 -21.01
N ILE A 287 13.27 -15.80 -20.35
CA ILE A 287 13.33 -16.01 -18.90
C ILE A 287 13.13 -14.67 -18.22
N ARG A 288 12.09 -14.57 -17.40
CA ARG A 288 11.79 -13.38 -16.60
C ARG A 288 11.87 -13.72 -15.12
N GLN A 289 12.35 -12.77 -14.33
CA GLN A 289 12.41 -12.92 -12.89
C GLN A 289 11.07 -12.49 -12.28
N SER A 290 10.54 -13.30 -11.36
CA SER A 290 9.32 -12.96 -10.65
C SER A 290 9.58 -12.01 -9.48
N TYR A 291 8.63 -11.12 -9.23
CA TYR A 291 8.57 -10.27 -8.05
C TYR A 291 7.11 -10.04 -7.67
N ILE A 292 6.87 -9.59 -6.44
CA ILE A 292 5.53 -9.22 -6.00
C ILE A 292 5.49 -7.70 -5.85
N ARG A 293 4.55 -7.07 -6.56
CA ARG A 293 4.21 -5.67 -6.30
C ARG A 293 3.27 -5.61 -5.12
N VAL A 294 3.71 -4.97 -4.04
CA VAL A 294 2.96 -4.92 -2.80
C VAL A 294 1.82 -3.93 -2.91
N VAL A 295 0.62 -4.39 -2.53
CA VAL A 295 -0.60 -3.57 -2.45
C VAL A 295 -1.01 -3.39 -0.99
N GLY A 296 -0.73 -4.34 -0.12
CA GLY A 296 -0.92 -4.22 1.33
C GLY A 296 0.11 -5.02 2.11
N ILE A 297 0.45 -4.54 3.29
CA ILE A 297 1.36 -5.20 4.23
C ILE A 297 0.70 -5.20 5.59
N GLU A 298 0.74 -6.34 6.26
CA GLU A 298 0.35 -6.48 7.65
C GLU A 298 1.49 -7.12 8.43
N GLU A 299 1.84 -6.55 9.58
CA GLU A 299 2.77 -7.18 10.49
C GLU A 299 2.05 -8.29 11.25
N THR A 300 2.56 -9.51 11.17
CA THR A 300 2.02 -10.61 11.97
C THR A 300 2.53 -10.43 13.38
N ASN A 301 1.64 -9.99 14.27
CA ASN A 301 1.95 -9.66 15.65
C ASN A 301 2.10 -10.95 16.46
N GLU A 302 3.20 -11.67 16.27
CA GLU A 302 3.63 -12.64 17.28
C GLU A 302 4.15 -11.85 18.48
N ALA A 303 3.45 -12.05 19.61
CA ALA A 303 3.72 -11.41 20.87
C ALA A 303 5.22 -11.38 21.18
N SER A 304 5.75 -10.16 21.35
CA SER A 304 7.14 -9.83 21.73
C SER A 304 8.10 -9.60 20.57
N SER A 305 8.14 -8.37 20.06
CA SER A 305 9.38 -7.61 19.80
C SER A 305 9.11 -6.49 18.78
N ARG A 306 8.63 -5.34 19.27
CA ARG A 306 9.06 -3.99 18.86
C ARG A 306 8.27 -2.94 19.62
N GLY A 307 9.00 -2.17 20.43
CA GLY A 307 8.47 -1.02 21.15
C GLY A 307 8.15 0.11 20.18
N ALA A 308 6.89 0.18 19.80
CA ALA A 308 6.11 1.39 19.51
C ALA A 308 4.71 0.94 19.05
N GLY A 309 4.10 -0.02 19.77
CA GLY A 309 2.68 -0.24 19.63
C GLY A 309 1.99 1.04 20.05
N SER A 310 1.06 1.54 19.23
CA SER A 310 0.03 2.45 19.68
C SER A 310 -0.62 1.83 20.91
N PHE A 311 -0.13 2.18 22.11
CA PHE A 311 -0.65 1.63 23.34
C PHE A 311 -2.13 1.98 23.35
N THR A 312 -2.99 0.97 23.41
CA THR A 312 -4.41 1.22 23.64
C THR A 312 -4.53 2.11 24.88
N SER A 313 -5.50 3.01 24.92
CA SER A 313 -5.70 3.89 26.07
C SER A 313 -5.83 3.10 27.39
N GLU A 314 -6.26 1.85 27.30
CA GLU A 314 -6.38 0.86 28.38
C GLU A 314 -4.99 0.35 28.84
N GLU A 315 -4.07 0.06 27.91
CA GLU A 315 -2.70 -0.37 28.21
C GLU A 315 -1.83 0.79 28.75
N GLN A 316 -2.07 2.02 28.30
CA GLN A 316 -1.49 3.21 28.92
C GLN A 316 -1.96 3.36 30.37
N ALA A 317 -3.26 3.19 30.62
CA ALA A 317 -3.80 3.19 31.98
C ALA A 317 -3.18 2.08 32.84
N GLU A 318 -3.01 0.86 32.28
CA GLU A 318 -2.35 -0.27 32.95
C GLU A 318 -0.91 0.06 33.36
N THR A 319 -0.10 0.63 32.47
CA THR A 319 1.29 1.02 32.80
C THR A 319 1.36 2.09 33.89
N HIS A 320 0.43 3.06 33.89
CA HIS A 320 0.33 4.06 34.95
C HIS A 320 -0.09 3.45 36.30
N ILE A 321 -1.04 2.51 36.30
CA ILE A 321 -1.43 1.75 37.50
C ILE A 321 -0.23 0.94 38.02
N LYS A 322 0.48 0.24 37.14
CA LYS A 322 1.68 -0.55 37.48
C LYS A 322 2.84 0.29 38.02
N ARG A 323 2.99 1.56 37.61
CA ARG A 323 3.98 2.49 38.18
C ARG A 323 3.57 3.03 39.56
N ARG A 324 2.28 3.23 39.80
CA ARG A 324 1.76 3.77 41.07
C ARG A 324 1.61 2.70 42.15
N MET A 325 1.22 1.49 41.77
CA MET A 325 1.10 0.35 42.68
C MET A 325 2.30 -0.57 42.54
N GLY A 326 3.27 -0.46 43.44
CA GLY A 326 4.31 -1.47 43.57
C GLY A 326 3.71 -2.84 43.88
N ILE A 327 4.40 -3.91 43.49
CA ILE A 327 4.02 -5.29 43.81
C ILE A 327 3.89 -5.43 45.33
N GLY A 328 2.79 -6.00 45.82
CA GLY A 328 2.50 -6.16 47.24
C GLY A 328 1.92 -4.92 47.95
N ASN A 329 1.74 -3.79 47.23
CA ASN A 329 1.10 -2.60 47.79
C ASN A 329 -0.43 -2.64 47.62
N HIS A 330 -1.16 -1.91 48.48
CA HIS A 330 -2.61 -1.74 48.42
C HIS A 330 -3.00 -0.27 48.34
N ILE A 331 -3.97 0.06 47.50
CA ILE A 331 -4.54 1.42 47.36
C ILE A 331 -6.06 1.33 47.28
N SER A 332 -6.76 2.39 47.71
CA SER A 332 -8.21 2.46 47.48
C SER A 332 -8.51 2.75 46.02
N GLU A 333 -9.50 2.05 45.45
CA GLU A 333 -9.89 2.20 44.04
C GLU A 333 -10.25 3.65 43.71
N ARG A 334 -11.08 4.28 44.55
CA ARG A 334 -11.50 5.69 44.37
C ARG A 334 -10.31 6.65 44.32
N LYS A 335 -9.31 6.46 45.19
CA LYS A 335 -8.13 7.32 45.23
C LYS A 335 -7.25 7.14 44.00
N LEU A 336 -7.15 5.91 43.48
CA LEU A 336 -6.42 5.60 42.26
C LEU A 336 -7.11 6.22 41.03
N ILE A 337 -8.43 6.08 40.94
CA ILE A 337 -9.24 6.67 39.87
C ILE A 337 -9.13 8.20 39.91
N ASP A 338 -9.37 8.83 41.05
CA ASP A 338 -9.30 10.30 41.19
C ASP A 338 -7.92 10.87 40.85
N GLU A 339 -6.84 10.13 41.09
CA GLU A 339 -5.49 10.55 40.74
C GLU A 339 -5.23 10.43 39.23
N LEU A 340 -5.66 9.33 38.61
CA LEU A 340 -5.47 9.10 37.18
C LEU A 340 -6.35 10.01 36.34
N THR A 341 -7.58 10.29 36.80
CA THR A 341 -8.48 11.27 36.17
C THR A 341 -7.91 12.69 36.26
N ARG A 342 -7.26 13.07 37.37
CA ARG A 342 -6.53 14.34 37.48
C ARG A 342 -5.35 14.47 36.52
N ARG A 343 -4.80 13.36 36.02
CA ARG A 343 -3.74 13.33 35.00
C ARG A 343 -4.28 13.33 33.57
N GLY A 344 -5.60 13.48 33.37
CA GLY A 344 -6.23 13.59 32.06
C GLY A 344 -6.71 12.27 31.45
N MET A 345 -6.77 11.17 32.21
CA MET A 345 -7.32 9.90 31.75
C MET A 345 -8.84 9.81 32.01
N ASN A 346 -9.58 9.18 31.09
CA ASN A 346 -11.01 8.94 31.29
C ASN A 346 -11.24 7.86 32.35
N GLU A 347 -12.16 8.12 33.28
CA GLU A 347 -12.50 7.19 34.37
C GLU A 347 -12.96 5.81 33.85
N SER A 348 -13.74 5.79 32.76
CA SER A 348 -14.23 4.55 32.14
C SER A 348 -13.08 3.65 31.66
N ILE A 349 -12.00 4.25 31.13
CA ILE A 349 -10.82 3.55 30.64
C ILE A 349 -10.01 2.97 31.81
N VAL A 350 -9.85 3.76 32.88
CA VAL A 350 -9.15 3.31 34.10
C VAL A 350 -9.88 2.14 34.76
N ARG A 351 -11.21 2.21 34.85
CA ARG A 351 -12.04 1.11 35.38
C ARG A 351 -11.93 -0.16 34.54
N ARG A 352 -11.94 -0.01 33.21
CA ARG A 352 -11.80 -1.14 32.29
C ARG A 352 -10.42 -1.79 32.39
N ALA A 353 -9.36 -0.98 32.51
CA ALA A 353 -8.01 -1.47 32.77
C ALA A 353 -7.92 -2.25 34.09
N LEU A 354 -8.53 -1.77 35.18
CA LEU A 354 -8.57 -2.50 36.46
C LEU A 354 -9.29 -3.85 36.36
N ILE A 355 -10.39 -3.93 35.61
CA ILE A 355 -11.11 -5.19 35.36
C ILE A 355 -10.23 -6.16 34.57
N ILE A 356 -9.53 -5.69 33.54
CA ILE A 356 -8.61 -6.51 32.74
C ILE A 356 -7.46 -7.03 33.61
N MET A 357 -6.86 -6.17 34.45
CA MET A 357 -5.80 -6.57 35.37
C MET A 357 -6.28 -7.58 36.42
N HIS A 358 -7.54 -7.48 36.86
CA HIS A 358 -8.14 -8.45 37.77
C HIS A 358 -8.41 -9.80 37.08
N GLN A 359 -8.89 -9.80 35.83
CA GLN A 359 -9.08 -11.01 35.03
C GLN A 359 -7.77 -11.75 34.73
N ARG A 360 -6.64 -11.02 34.72
CA ARG A 360 -5.28 -11.57 34.57
C ARG A 360 -4.62 -11.97 35.90
N ASP A 361 -5.36 -11.95 37.00
CA ASP A 361 -4.87 -12.25 38.36
C ASP A 361 -3.72 -11.35 38.87
N GLU A 362 -3.41 -10.24 38.19
CA GLU A 362 -2.38 -9.29 38.63
C GLU A 362 -2.84 -8.44 39.82
N ILE A 363 -4.16 -8.28 39.96
CA ILE A 363 -4.80 -7.44 40.96
C ILE A 363 -5.94 -8.20 41.66
N GLU A 364 -6.09 -7.99 42.96
CA GLU A 364 -7.15 -8.55 43.78
C GLU A 364 -7.91 -7.46 44.54
N TYR A 365 -9.24 -7.54 44.51
CA TYR A 365 -10.11 -6.68 45.29
C TYR A 365 -10.26 -7.20 46.72
N LYS A 366 -9.91 -6.38 47.70
CA LYS A 366 -10.05 -6.65 49.15
C LYS A 366 -11.03 -5.67 49.79
N ARG A 367 -11.72 -6.12 50.85
CA ARG A 367 -12.75 -5.37 51.61
C ARG A 367 -13.89 -4.86 50.72
N GLU A 368 -14.73 -5.78 50.26
CA GLU A 368 -15.95 -5.47 49.48
C GLU A 368 -15.70 -4.56 48.25
N GLY A 369 -14.61 -4.81 47.52
CA GLY A 369 -14.29 -4.03 46.31
C GLY A 369 -13.69 -2.64 46.54
N ARG A 370 -13.46 -2.20 47.78
CA ARG A 370 -12.99 -0.82 48.04
C ARG A 370 -11.48 -0.64 47.97
N THR A 371 -10.72 -1.72 48.12
CA THR A 371 -9.25 -1.71 48.14
C THR A 371 -8.71 -2.66 47.09
N ILE A 372 -7.69 -2.21 46.38
CA ILE A 372 -7.04 -2.91 45.30
C ILE A 372 -5.65 -3.32 45.78
N PHE A 373 -5.33 -4.61 45.70
CA PHE A 373 -4.04 -5.18 46.07
C PHE A 373 -3.37 -5.74 44.82
N ARG A 374 -2.12 -5.35 44.54
CA ARG A 374 -1.37 -5.88 43.40
C ARG A 374 -0.60 -7.14 43.80
N LYS A 375 -0.96 -8.28 43.21
CA LYS A 375 -0.30 -9.58 43.40
C LYS A 375 1.08 -9.57 42.71
N ALA A 376 1.95 -10.49 43.17
CA ALA A 376 3.32 -10.63 42.69
C ALA A 376 3.41 -11.52 41.45
#